data_AF-A0A943L3I7-F1
#
_entry.id   AF-A0A943L3I7-F1
#
_cell.length_a   1.000
_cell.length_b   1.000
_cell.length_c   1.000
_cell.angle_alpha   90.00
_cell.angle_beta   90.00
_cell.angle_gamma   90.00
#
_symmetry.space_group_name_H-M   'P 1'
#
loop_
_entity.id
_entity.type
_entity.pdbx_description
1 polymer ?
#
loop_
_entity_poly.entity_id
_entity_poly.type
_entity_poly.pdbx_seq_one_letter_code
_entity_poly.pdbx_strand_id
1 'polypeptide(L)' 'MARVKRAVNSRKNHKKVLKLAKGYYGGKSRLFKTANESVIRALRNAYVGRRLKKRDFR' A
#
# COMPACT_ATOMS: atom_id res chain seq x y z
N MET A 1 20.21 27.53 -10.34
CA MET A 1 19.14 26.68 -9.76
C MET A 1 19.75 25.72 -8.74
N ALA A 2 19.18 25.61 -7.53
CA ALA A 2 19.70 24.71 -6.49
C ALA A 2 19.13 23.27 -6.63
N ARG A 3 19.98 22.25 -6.43
CA ARG A 3 19.57 20.83 -6.48
C ARG A 3 18.91 20.41 -5.17
N VAL A 4 17.62 20.06 -5.21
CA VAL A 4 16.89 19.53 -4.04
C VAL A 4 17.09 18.01 -3.90
N LYS A 5 17.74 17.58 -2.81
CA LYS A 5 18.00 16.15 -2.52
C LYS A 5 16.75 15.44 -2.00
N ARG A 6 16.42 14.26 -2.55
CA ARG A 6 15.19 13.49 -2.22
C ARG A 6 15.33 12.42 -1.12
N ALA A 7 16.49 12.30 -0.47
CA ALA A 7 16.83 11.16 0.39
C ALA A 7 15.80 10.89 1.51
N VAL A 8 15.44 11.91 2.28
CA VAL A 8 14.52 11.77 3.43
C VAL A 8 13.08 11.52 2.97
N ASN A 9 12.64 12.20 1.91
CA ASN A 9 11.27 12.08 1.42
C ASN A 9 10.99 10.70 0.81
N SER A 10 11.95 10.12 0.09
CA SER A 10 11.83 8.73 -0.41
C SER A 10 11.69 7.73 0.74
N ARG A 11 12.50 7.85 1.81
CA ARG A 11 12.41 6.97 2.99
C ARG A 11 11.07 7.09 3.70
N LYS A 12 10.52 8.31 3.83
CA LYS A 12 9.18 8.55 4.40
C LYS A 12 8.10 7.86 3.59
N ASN A 13 8.15 7.96 2.26
CA ASN A 13 7.18 7.31 1.37
C ASN A 13 7.23 5.78 1.48
N HIS A 14 8.43 5.18 1.54
CA HIS A 14 8.57 3.74 1.69
C HIS A 14 7.99 3.25 3.03
N LYS A 15 8.26 3.97 4.13
CA LYS A 15 7.70 3.64 5.45
C LYS A 15 6.17 3.73 5.46
N LYS A 16 5.57 4.68 4.74
CA LYS A 16 4.10 4.80 4.63
C LYS A 16 3.49 3.54 4.00
N VAL A 17 4.06 3.04 2.90
CA VAL A 17 3.58 1.83 2.23
C VAL A 17 3.80 0.59 3.09
N LEU A 18 4.97 0.44 3.72
CA LEU A 18 5.24 -0.70 4.60
C LEU A 18 4.33 -0.70 5.84
N LYS A 19 3.95 0.48 6.36
CA LYS A 19 2.98 0.59 7.45
C LYS A 19 1.59 0.07 7.03
N LEU A 20 1.18 0.32 5.78
CA LEU A 20 -0.08 -0.18 5.22
C LEU A 20 -0.03 -1.69 4.93
N ALA A 21 1.15 -2.22 4.58
CA ALA A 21 1.36 -3.63 4.26
C ALA A 21 1.62 -4.53 5.49
N LYS A 22 1.45 -4.00 6.71
CA LYS A 22 1.60 -4.80 7.94
C LYS A 22 0.61 -5.97 7.94
N GLY A 23 1.06 -7.14 8.39
CA GLY A 23 0.27 -8.36 8.40
C GLY A 23 0.26 -9.14 7.08
N TYR A 24 0.84 -8.61 6.00
CA TYR A 24 0.98 -9.37 4.76
C TYR A 24 2.05 -10.47 4.89
N TYR A 25 1.78 -11.61 4.27
CA TYR A 25 2.63 -12.79 4.33
C TYR A 25 3.97 -12.59 3.60
N GLY A 26 5.06 -13.06 4.22
CA GLY A 26 6.39 -13.12 3.63
C GLY A 26 6.93 -11.76 3.14
N GLY A 27 7.48 -11.74 1.93
CA GLY A 27 8.08 -10.54 1.34
C GLY A 27 7.12 -9.36 1.21
N LYS A 28 5.81 -9.60 1.17
CA LYS A 28 4.77 -8.58 0.95
C LYS A 28 4.63 -7.58 2.12
N SER A 29 5.19 -7.86 3.29
CA SER A 29 5.27 -6.91 4.42
C SER A 29 6.66 -6.32 4.65
N ARG A 30 7.70 -6.84 3.97
CA ARG A 30 9.12 -6.47 4.19
C ARG A 30 9.74 -5.73 3.02
N LEU A 31 9.49 -6.15 1.79
CA LEU A 31 10.09 -5.59 0.57
C LEU A 31 9.17 -4.53 -0.03
N PHE A 32 9.64 -3.28 -0.16
CA PHE A 32 8.84 -2.14 -0.63
C PHE A 32 8.13 -2.41 -1.96
N LYS A 33 8.82 -2.98 -2.96
CA LYS A 33 8.24 -3.25 -4.29
C LYS A 33 7.03 -4.19 -4.19
N THR A 34 7.22 -5.35 -3.56
CA THR A 34 6.15 -6.35 -3.38
C THR A 34 5.03 -5.87 -2.46
N ALA A 35 5.37 -5.08 -1.44
CA ALA A 35 4.40 -4.46 -0.53
C ALA A 35 3.53 -3.45 -1.27
N ASN A 36 4.15 -2.61 -2.11
CA ASN A 36 3.43 -1.60 -2.89
C ASN A 36 2.45 -2.26 -3.87
N GLU A 37 2.89 -3.26 -4.63
CA GLU A 37 2.04 -4.02 -5.55
C GLU A 37 0.84 -4.66 -4.81
N SER A 38 1.09 -5.22 -3.64
CA SER A 38 0.06 -5.86 -2.82
C SER A 38 -0.94 -4.85 -2.25
N VAL A 39 -0.46 -3.70 -1.75
CA VAL A 39 -1.29 -2.62 -1.23
C VAL A 39 -2.19 -2.04 -2.32
N ILE A 40 -1.66 -1.80 -3.52
CA ILE A 40 -2.44 -1.28 -4.66
C ILE A 40 -3.60 -2.22 -5.01
N ARG A 41 -3.32 -3.52 -5.09
CA ARG A 41 -4.36 -4.55 -5.36
C ARG A 41 -5.39 -4.61 -4.23
N ALA A 42 -4.95 -4.58 -2.98
CA ALA A 42 -5.84 -4.62 -1.82
C ALA A 42 -6.78 -3.39 -1.76
N LEU A 43 -6.29 -2.20 -2.08
CA LEU A 43 -7.11 -0.98 -2.12
C LEU A 43 -8.21 -1.06 -3.18
N ARG A 44 -7.89 -1.60 -4.37
CA ARG A 44 -8.88 -1.86 -5.42
C ARG A 44 -9.94 -2.85 -4.95
N ASN A 45 -9.52 -3.98 -4.39
CA ASN A 45 -10.43 -5.00 -3.89
C ASN A 45 -11.32 -4.49 -2.74
N ALA A 46 -10.77 -3.65 -1.85
CA ALA A 46 -11.54 -3.03 -0.78
C ALA A 46 -12.65 -2.12 -1.31
N TYR A 47 -12.41 -1.38 -2.39
CA TYR A 47 -13.44 -0.57 -3.05
C TYR A 47 -14.56 -1.45 -3.61
N VAL A 48 -14.21 -2.51 -4.34
CA VAL A 48 -15.19 -3.45 -4.90
C VAL A 48 -15.96 -4.15 -3.78
N GLY A 49 -15.27 -4.66 -2.76
CA GLY A 49 -15.86 -5.34 -1.62
C GLY A 49 -16.86 -4.48 -0.85
N ARG A 50 -16.62 -3.17 -0.69
CA ARG A 50 -17.61 -2.25 -0.09
C ARG A 50 -18.91 -2.16 -0.89
N ARG A 51 -18.86 -2.29 -2.22
CA ARG A 51 -20.04 -2.29 -3.09
C ARG A 51 -20.77 -3.64 -3.05
N LEU A 52 -20.02 -4.75 -3.05
CA LEU A 52 -20.58 -6.10 -2.96
C LEU A 52 -21.25 -6.36 -1.62
N LYS A 53 -20.62 -5.94 -0.50
CA LYS A 53 -21.20 -6.07 0.84
C LYS A 53 -22.63 -5.51 0.90
N LYS A 54 -22.89 -4.36 0.30
CA LYS A 54 -24.26 -3.77 0.29
C LYS A 54 -25.29 -4.63 -0.46
N ARG A 55 -24.85 -5.47 -1.40
CA ARG A 55 -25.70 -6.44 -2.11
C ARG A 55 -25.90 -7.70 -1.28
N ASP A 56 -24.87 -8.17 -0.60
CA ASP A 56 -24.94 -9.38 0.23
C ASP A 56 -25.90 -9.22 1.43
N PHE A 57 -26.04 -7.99 1.94
CA PHE A 57 -26.96 -7.65 3.03
C PHE A 57 -28.34 -7.17 2.57
N ARG A 58 -28.57 -7.03 1.25
CA ARG A 58 -29.85 -6.61 0.68
C ARG A 58 -30.72 -7.84 0.42
#